data_AF-A0A8X7P8L7-F1
#
_entry.id   AF-A0A8X7P8L7-F1
#
_cell.length_a   1.000
_cell.length_b   1.000
_cell.length_c   1.000
_cell.angle_alpha   90.00
_cell.angle_beta   90.00
_cell.angle_gamma   90.00
#
_symmetry.space_group_name_H-M   'P 1'
#
loop_
_entity.id
_entity.type
_entity.pdbx_description
1 polymer ?
#
loop_
_entity_poly.entity_id
_entity_poly.type
_entity_poly.pdbx_seq_one_letter_code
_entity_poly.pdbx_strand_id
1 'polypeptide(L)'
;MVYESNSFEDWSLVFNLTFAERIVCAGKWLGNEEMDAMMYIWREKTSLRCWNIDRVGFMNAMFCLQIEKEYEKCKDDKRGYVVPDLLLAYGRGELPSHGRTNRVWGVDVDRLYFPLFVNGML
;
A
#
# COMPACT_ATOMS: atom_id res chain seq x y z
N MET A 1 9.60 -12.15 -11.65
CA MET A 1 9.22 -12.55 -10.28
C MET A 1 7.75 -12.28 -10.12
N VAL A 2 6.94 -13.34 -10.09
CA VAL A 2 5.52 -13.26 -9.77
C VAL A 2 5.47 -13.19 -8.25
N TYR A 3 4.97 -12.08 -7.69
CA TYR A 3 4.57 -12.04 -6.28
C TYR A 3 3.30 -12.87 -6.20
N GLU A 4 3.45 -14.18 -6.02
CA GLU A 4 2.34 -15.04 -5.64
C GLU A 4 1.85 -14.56 -4.29
N SER A 5 0.55 -14.27 -4.23
CA SER A 5 -0.20 -14.01 -3.03
C SER A 5 -0.23 -15.29 -2.19
N ASN A 6 0.89 -15.61 -1.55
CA ASN A 6 0.91 -16.60 -0.49
C ASN A 6 0.00 -16.09 0.62
N SER A 7 -0.85 -16.98 1.11
CA SER A 7 -1.63 -16.81 2.33
C SER A 7 -0.72 -16.30 3.45
N PHE A 8 -0.81 -14.99 3.73
CA PHE A 8 -0.09 -14.29 4.80
C PHE A 8 -0.67 -14.70 6.16
N GLU A 9 -0.36 -15.92 6.59
CA GLU A 9 -0.55 -16.35 7.96
C GLU A 9 0.62 -15.84 8.80
N ASP A 10 0.25 -14.97 9.75
CA ASP A 10 1.03 -14.51 10.90
C ASP A 10 2.06 -13.37 10.71
N TRP A 11 1.52 -12.15 10.56
CA TRP A 11 2.29 -10.90 10.68
C TRP A 11 3.01 -10.73 12.04
N SER A 12 2.75 -11.57 13.05
CA SER A 12 3.53 -11.56 14.29
C SER A 12 5.00 -11.92 14.05
N LEU A 13 5.31 -12.68 12.98
CA LEU A 13 6.67 -13.05 12.60
C LEU A 13 7.45 -11.90 11.96
N VAL A 14 6.77 -10.98 11.28
CA VAL A 14 7.37 -9.76 10.72
C VAL A 14 7.70 -8.76 11.85
N PHE A 15 6.94 -8.82 12.95
CA PHE A 15 7.08 -7.96 14.11
C PHE A 15 8.14 -8.44 15.11
N ASN A 16 9.37 -8.60 14.64
CA ASN A 16 10.50 -8.95 15.50
C ASN A 16 11.21 -7.70 16.07
N LEU A 17 12.06 -7.91 17.07
CA LEU A 17 12.83 -6.83 17.72
C LEU A 17 13.67 -6.05 16.70
N THR A 18 14.25 -6.72 15.71
CA THR A 18 15.05 -6.10 14.64
C THR A 18 14.23 -5.11 13.80
N PHE A 19 12.99 -5.47 13.46
CA PHE A 19 12.05 -4.60 12.75
C PHE A 19 11.64 -3.40 13.60
N ALA A 20 11.31 -3.63 14.87
CA ALA A 20 10.98 -2.55 15.81
C ALA A 20 12.15 -1.57 15.98
N GLU A 21 13.37 -2.09 16.15
CA GLU A 21 14.60 -1.30 16.21
C GLU A 21 14.80 -0.47 14.94
N ARG A 22 14.50 -1.01 13.76
CA ARG A 22 14.61 -0.27 12.49
C ARG A 22 13.59 0.84 12.33
N ILE A 23 12.37 0.65 12.83
CA ILE A 23 11.34 1.71 12.82
C ILE A 23 11.76 2.87 13.74
N VAL A 24 12.29 2.56 14.93
CA VAL A 24 12.62 3.59 15.93
C VAL A 24 14.01 4.21 15.73
N CYS A 25 14.97 3.49 15.15
CA CYS A 25 16.33 4.01 14.91
C CYS A 25 16.40 4.75 13.58
N ALA A 26 16.78 6.03 13.63
CA ALA A 26 17.09 6.80 12.44
C ALA A 26 18.27 6.19 11.65
N GLY A 27 18.19 6.24 10.31
CA GLY A 27 19.32 5.91 9.42
C GLY A 27 19.33 4.51 8.82
N LYS A 28 18.29 3.69 9.03
CA LYS A 28 18.10 2.41 8.30
C LYS A 28 16.90 2.52 7.36
N TRP A 29 17.10 2.21 6.09
CA TRP A 29 16.02 2.10 5.12
C TRP A 29 15.18 0.85 5.38
N LEU A 30 13.86 1.00 5.27
CA LEU A 30 12.90 -0.10 5.40
C LEU A 30 12.72 -0.81 4.05
N GLY A 31 12.61 -2.14 4.07
CA GLY A 31 12.18 -2.94 2.93
C GLY A 31 10.66 -2.87 2.69
N ASN A 32 10.20 -3.44 1.58
CA ASN A 32 8.78 -3.40 1.19
C ASN A 32 7.86 -4.04 2.25
N GLU A 33 8.22 -5.21 2.76
CA GLU A 33 7.44 -5.91 3.79
C GLU A 33 7.39 -5.12 5.10
N GLU A 34 8.50 -4.47 5.46
CA GLU A 34 8.62 -3.60 6.62
C GLU A 34 7.75 -2.33 6.48
N MET A 35 7.69 -1.75 5.28
CA MET A 35 6.81 -0.63 4.97
C MET A 35 5.34 -1.03 4.98
N ASP A 36 4.98 -2.19 4.41
CA ASP A 36 3.61 -2.70 4.42
C ASP A 36 3.14 -3.01 5.85
N ALA A 37 4.01 -3.60 6.68
CA ALA A 37 3.75 -3.80 8.10
C ALA A 37 3.57 -2.46 8.82
N MET A 38 4.39 -1.45 8.52
CA MET A 38 4.24 -0.11 9.09
C MET A 38 2.91 0.54 8.70
N MET A 39 2.50 0.43 7.44
CA MET A 39 1.22 0.92 6.94
C MET A 39 0.05 0.24 7.64
N TYR A 40 0.15 -1.06 7.91
CA TYR A 40 -0.84 -1.80 8.70
C TYR A 40 -0.94 -1.29 10.14
N ILE A 41 0.20 -1.14 10.85
CA ILE A 41 0.21 -0.57 12.20
C ILE A 41 -0.40 0.82 12.19
N TRP A 42 -0.02 1.65 11.21
CA TRP A 42 -0.53 3.00 11.08
C TRP A 42 -2.05 2.96 10.98
N ARG A 43 -2.61 2.15 10.08
CA ARG A 43 -4.07 1.97 9.93
C ARG A 43 -4.73 1.56 11.25
N GLU A 44 -4.21 0.55 11.94
CA GLU A 44 -4.81 0.01 13.17
C GLU A 44 -4.67 0.96 14.37
N LYS A 45 -3.50 1.58 14.54
CA LYS A 45 -3.12 2.36 15.74
C LYS A 45 -3.41 3.85 15.62
N THR A 46 -3.47 4.44 14.42
CA THR A 46 -3.90 5.85 14.25
C THR A 46 -5.41 6.04 14.14
N SER A 47 -6.18 5.00 14.48
CA SER A 47 -7.54 5.10 15.02
C SER A 47 -7.67 5.97 16.29
N LEU A 48 -6.70 6.86 16.59
CA LEU A 48 -6.75 7.91 17.62
C LEU A 48 -7.89 8.94 17.37
N ARG A 49 -8.98 8.53 16.72
CA ARG A 49 -10.19 9.27 16.40
C ARG A 49 -9.97 10.50 15.52
N CYS A 50 -8.77 10.67 14.97
CA CYS A 50 -8.47 11.80 14.10
C CYS A 50 -9.07 11.63 12.70
N TRP A 51 -9.25 10.39 12.22
CA TRP A 51 -9.69 10.10 10.85
C TRP A 51 -10.96 9.23 10.81
N ASN A 52 -11.81 9.49 9.81
CA ASN A 52 -12.91 8.60 9.48
C ASN A 52 -12.34 7.45 8.61
N ILE A 53 -12.11 6.29 9.22
CA ILE A 53 -11.46 5.13 8.61
C ILE A 53 -12.19 4.66 7.35
N ASP A 54 -13.52 4.85 7.28
CA ASP A 54 -14.30 4.49 6.09
C ASP A 54 -13.99 5.35 4.87
N ARG A 55 -13.33 6.51 5.06
CA ARG A 55 -13.01 7.48 4.00
C ARG A 55 -11.52 7.50 3.63
N VAL A 56 -10.74 6.55 4.14
CA VAL A 56 -9.29 6.48 3.93
C VAL A 56 -8.87 5.09 3.43
N GLY A 57 -8.14 5.04 2.31
CA GLY A 57 -7.55 3.81 1.79
C GLY A 57 -6.04 3.73 2.10
N PHE A 58 -5.57 2.55 2.50
CA PHE A 58 -4.16 2.25 2.72
C PHE A 58 -3.69 1.23 1.69
N MET A 59 -2.67 1.58 0.92
CA MET A 59 -2.09 0.75 -0.14
C MET A 59 -0.77 0.13 0.30
N ASN A 60 -0.35 -0.89 -0.43
CA ASN A 60 0.90 -1.62 -0.20
C ASN A 60 1.96 -1.25 -1.26
N ALA A 61 3.19 -1.72 -1.05
CA ALA A 61 4.30 -1.51 -1.98
C ALA A 61 4.00 -2.06 -3.39
N MET A 62 3.23 -3.15 -3.49
CA MET A 62 2.82 -3.72 -4.77
C MET A 62 1.95 -2.76 -5.60
N PHE A 63 1.03 -2.04 -4.97
CA PHE A 63 0.25 -1.00 -5.65
C PHE A 63 1.16 0.06 -6.29
N CYS A 64 2.18 0.52 -5.57
CA CYS A 64 3.12 1.53 -6.05
C CYS A 64 3.89 1.06 -7.30
N LEU A 65 4.38 -0.18 -7.28
CA LEU A 65 5.06 -0.77 -8.43
C LEU A 65 4.15 -0.92 -9.65
N GLN A 66 2.88 -1.26 -9.44
CA GLN A 66 1.92 -1.40 -10.53
C GLN A 66 1.54 -0.04 -11.10
N ILE A 67 1.22 0.95 -10.27
CA ILE A 67 0.77 2.26 -10.76
C ILE A 67 1.88 2.98 -11.53
N GLU A 68 3.14 2.87 -11.11
CA GLU A 68 4.29 3.42 -11.84
C GLU A 68 4.40 2.82 -13.25
N LYS A 69 4.40 1.49 -13.34
CA LYS A 69 4.49 0.77 -14.62
C LYS A 69 3.31 1.07 -15.54
N GLU A 70 2.11 1.13 -14.96
CA GLU A 70 0.87 1.36 -15.70
C GLU A 70 0.71 2.83 -16.12
N TYR A 71 1.25 3.76 -15.35
CA TYR A 71 1.28 5.17 -15.69
C TYR A 71 2.07 5.43 -16.97
N GLU A 72 3.24 4.81 -17.16
CA GLU A 72 4.03 4.99 -18.39
C GLU A 72 3.25 4.52 -19.63
N LYS A 73 2.49 3.42 -19.54
CA LYS A 73 1.62 2.97 -20.64
C LYS A 73 0.47 3.94 -20.91
N CYS A 74 -0.18 4.41 -19.85
CA CYS A 74 -1.29 5.36 -19.95
C CYS A 74 -0.84 6.70 -20.53
N LYS A 75 0.37 7.14 -20.18
CA LYS A 75 0.98 8.38 -20.66
C LYS A 75 1.17 8.38 -22.19
N ASP A 76 1.57 7.24 -22.76
CA ASP A 76 1.82 7.09 -24.20
C ASP A 76 0.52 7.01 -25.04
N ASP A 77 -0.52 6.33 -24.55
CA ASP A 77 -1.84 6.28 -25.21
C ASP A 77 -3.00 6.39 -24.22
N LYS A 78 -3.32 7.62 -23.83
CA LYS A 78 -4.41 7.90 -22.87
C LYS A 78 -5.79 7.45 -23.34
N ARG A 79 -6.05 7.39 -24.65
CA ARG A 79 -7.38 7.11 -25.20
C ARG A 79 -7.61 5.62 -25.39
N GLY A 80 -6.57 4.87 -25.75
CA GLY A 80 -6.61 3.41 -25.87
C GLY A 80 -6.29 2.68 -24.56
N TYR A 81 -5.76 3.37 -23.55
CA TYR A 81 -5.39 2.75 -22.29
C TYR A 81 -6.60 2.19 -21.53
N VAL A 82 -6.52 0.90 -21.23
CA VAL A 82 -7.47 0.18 -20.39
C VAL A 82 -6.82 -0.11 -19.05
N VAL A 83 -7.46 0.33 -17.97
CA VAL A 83 -6.97 0.09 -16.62
C VAL A 83 -7.01 -1.42 -16.33
N PRO A 84 -5.89 -2.05 -15.90
CA PRO A 84 -5.87 -3.46 -15.55
C PRO A 84 -6.80 -3.79 -14.38
N ASP A 85 -7.38 -5.00 -14.40
CA ASP A 85 -8.27 -5.49 -13.35
C ASP A 85 -7.67 -5.41 -11.95
N LEU A 86 -6.35 -5.60 -11.84
CA LEU A 86 -5.63 -5.48 -10.57
C LEU A 86 -5.71 -4.07 -9.97
N LEU A 87 -5.52 -3.02 -10.79
CA LEU A 87 -5.67 -1.64 -10.35
C LEU A 87 -7.14 -1.29 -10.07
N LEU A 88 -8.06 -1.85 -10.84
CA LEU A 88 -9.49 -1.70 -10.55
C LEU A 88 -9.88 -2.35 -9.22
N ALA A 89 -9.29 -3.50 -8.85
CA ALA A 89 -9.52 -4.15 -7.57
C ALA A 89 -9.04 -3.27 -6.39
N TYR A 90 -7.91 -2.59 -6.53
CA TYR A 90 -7.51 -1.55 -5.58
C TYR A 90 -8.55 -0.42 -5.53
N GLY A 91 -8.97 0.10 -6.69
CA GLY A 91 -9.96 1.17 -6.82
C GLY A 91 -11.33 0.84 -6.20
N ARG A 92 -11.70 -0.43 -6.12
CA ARG A 92 -12.92 -0.93 -5.46
C ARG A 92 -12.73 -1.27 -3.98
N GLY A 93 -11.51 -1.14 -3.46
CA GLY A 93 -11.17 -1.50 -2.08
C GLY A 93 -11.15 -3.00 -1.80
N GLU A 94 -11.03 -3.84 -2.84
CA GLU A 94 -10.86 -5.30 -2.75
C GLU A 94 -9.40 -5.68 -2.45
N LEU A 95 -8.48 -4.75 -2.66
CA LEU A 95 -7.07 -4.86 -2.33
C LEU A 95 -6.58 -3.57 -1.63
N PRO A 96 -5.50 -3.66 -0.82
CA PRO A 96 -4.80 -4.90 -0.41
C PRO A 96 -5.62 -5.71 0.61
N SER A 97 -5.34 -7.02 0.76
CA SER A 97 -6.12 -7.95 1.61
C SER A 97 -6.34 -7.46 3.04
N HIS A 98 -5.29 -6.98 3.70
CA HIS A 98 -5.32 -6.49 5.09
C HIS A 98 -5.82 -5.04 5.23
N GLY A 99 -6.10 -4.38 4.10
CA GLY A 99 -6.64 -3.02 4.02
C GLY A 99 -7.97 -2.96 3.28
N ARG A 100 -8.65 -4.10 3.08
CA ARG A 100 -9.92 -4.18 2.36
C ARG A 100 -10.97 -3.33 3.04
N THR A 101 -11.55 -2.44 2.26
CA THR A 101 -12.67 -1.60 2.68
C THR A 101 -13.92 -1.92 1.89
N ASN A 102 -13.80 -2.52 0.70
CA ASN A 102 -14.86 -2.62 -0.31
C ASN A 102 -15.52 -1.25 -0.59
N ARG A 103 -14.72 -0.18 -0.47
CA ARG A 103 -15.12 1.21 -0.71
C ARG A 103 -14.47 1.69 -2.00
N VAL A 104 -15.23 2.43 -2.80
CA VAL A 104 -14.80 2.89 -4.11
C VAL A 104 -14.04 4.22 -3.98
N TRP A 105 -12.88 4.31 -4.64
CA TRP A 105 -12.07 5.53 -4.62
C TRP A 105 -12.74 6.67 -5.36
N GLY A 106 -12.64 7.88 -4.81
CA GLY A 106 -13.30 9.06 -5.37
C GLY A 106 -14.82 9.10 -5.17
N VAL A 107 -15.41 8.06 -4.57
CA VAL A 107 -16.82 8.02 -4.17
C VAL A 107 -16.92 7.98 -2.64
N ASP A 108 -16.34 6.93 -2.04
CA ASP A 108 -16.38 6.69 -0.61
C ASP A 108 -15.09 7.14 0.09
N VAL A 109 -13.95 7.02 -0.61
CA VAL A 109 -12.61 7.30 -0.09
C VAL A 109 -12.11 8.65 -0.58
N ASP A 110 -11.74 9.53 0.35
CA ASP A 110 -11.19 10.87 0.05
C ASP A 110 -9.67 10.91 0.03
N ARG A 111 -9.02 10.00 0.76
CA ARG A 111 -7.56 10.02 0.97
C ARG A 111 -6.97 8.65 0.78
N LEU A 112 -5.85 8.60 0.07
CA LEU A 112 -5.06 7.41 -0.15
C LEU A 112 -3.68 7.60 0.47
N TYR A 113 -3.26 6.63 1.27
CA TYR A 113 -1.90 6.54 1.79
C TYR A 113 -1.21 5.32 1.19
N PHE A 114 0.03 5.49 0.75
CA PHE A 114 0.82 4.41 0.16
C PHE A 114 2.31 4.61 0.49
N PRO A 115 3.08 3.53 0.62
CA PRO A 115 4.51 3.64 0.86
C PRO A 115 5.21 4.10 -0.42
N LEU A 116 5.93 5.23 -0.36
CA LEU A 116 6.73 5.71 -1.47
C LEU A 116 8.17 5.21 -1.35
N PHE A 117 8.65 4.51 -2.37
CA PHE A 117 10.06 4.17 -2.47
C PHE A 117 10.85 5.40 -2.92
N VAL A 118 11.72 5.92 -2.06
CA VAL A 118 12.69 6.95 -2.43
C VAL A 118 13.99 6.24 -2.74
N ASN A 119 14.28 6.00 -4.01
CA ASN A 119 15.60 5.57 -4.40
C ASN A 119 16.56 6.74 -4.12
N GLY A 120 17.52 6.55 -3.22
CA GLY A 120 18.39 7.61 -2.69
C GLY A 120 19.42 8.19 -3.65
N MET A 121 19.06 8.47 -4.90
CA MET A 121 19.86 9.35 -5.75
C MET A 121 19.54 10.81 -5.40
N LEU A 122 20.27 11.32 -4.40
CA LEU A 122 20.69 12.72 -4.34
C LEU A 122 22.07 12.83 -5.00
#